data_AF-A0A7C6LHL7-F1
#
_entry.id   AF-A0A7C6LHL7-F1
#
_cell.length_a   1.000
_cell.length_b   1.000
_cell.length_c   1.000
_cell.angle_alpha   90.00
_cell.angle_beta   90.00
_cell.angle_gamma   90.00
#
_symmetry.space_group_name_H-M   'P 1'
#
loop_
_entity.id
_entity.type
_entity.pdbx_description
1 polymer ?
#
loop_
_entity_poly.entity_id
_entity_poly.type
_entity_poly.pdbx_seq_one_letter_code
_entity_poly.pdbx_strand_id
1 'polypeptide(L)'
;MLTITTLMMAACPAAASALEPITAVEIGPNNEFRVNGQPFLPIMLWLQGEARIPDGLSIGINTFTGNGGNSSNLNYLKALAANGLYGIIEFDQNAVGHSHLLGWIHHDEPDLPAQRMFGRPRPRTSVEEVAAYYQRIKQVDPSRPVLVTFTAHFMKELTNNYEPEQKAQIYPPMVKYADVVGFDYYPIFGWNRPETLDYVAEGVTQLKEIAGKGKPIYAWIETNKGTRVIAPEKQLPVTPQDTRAEVWMALIRGATAIGYFTHSWVPEPYTQFAPDAEMRAALKELNERITRLAPAILADPASEVVSMKMESDLACHFKQTKLNGELWIFAQNIDMGRRSGKATFSIPSLPAGTIIEVVDESRTIIAEEGEFSDDFPALAEHVYRIRKNP
;
A
#
# COMPACT_ATOMS: atom_id res chain seq x y z
N MET A 1 43.88 29.94 -6.38
CA MET A 1 42.50 29.45 -6.45
C MET A 1 42.53 28.11 -7.15
N LEU A 2 42.46 27.02 -6.40
CA LEU A 2 42.43 25.66 -6.94
C LEU A 2 40.96 25.21 -6.94
N THR A 3 40.37 25.09 -8.12
CA THR A 3 39.00 24.60 -8.29
C THR A 3 39.03 23.08 -8.15
N ILE A 4 38.51 22.55 -7.05
CA ILE A 4 38.28 21.12 -6.87
C ILE A 4 36.94 20.80 -7.52
N THR A 5 36.99 20.19 -8.70
CA THR A 5 35.81 19.67 -9.39
C THR A 5 35.49 18.30 -8.80
N THR A 6 34.53 18.22 -7.89
CA THR A 6 34.03 16.96 -7.35
C THR A 6 33.20 16.26 -8.43
N LEU A 7 33.73 15.18 -8.98
CA LEU A 7 33.04 14.31 -9.92
C LEU A 7 31.98 13.51 -9.16
N MET A 8 30.71 13.90 -9.23
CA MET A 8 29.60 13.05 -8.80
C MET A 8 29.52 11.84 -9.73
N MET A 9 29.95 10.67 -9.25
CA MET A 9 29.62 9.41 -9.90
C MET A 9 28.12 9.16 -9.71
N ALA A 10 27.37 9.22 -10.80
CA ALA A 10 26.01 8.69 -10.85
C ALA A 10 26.08 7.17 -10.62
N ALA A 11 25.55 6.70 -9.49
CA ALA A 11 25.38 5.28 -9.25
C ALA A 11 24.33 4.73 -10.23
N CYS A 12 24.69 3.72 -11.03
CA CYS A 12 23.70 2.94 -11.77
C CYS A 12 22.66 2.37 -10.79
N PRO A 13 21.36 2.36 -11.14
CA PRO A 13 20.36 1.68 -10.32
C PRO A 13 20.69 0.18 -10.31
N ALA A 14 20.94 -0.36 -9.12
CA ALA A 14 21.05 -1.80 -8.95
C ALA A 14 19.70 -2.42 -9.35
N ALA A 15 19.73 -3.38 -10.28
CA ALA A 15 18.57 -4.23 -10.52
C ALA A 15 18.10 -4.81 -9.18
N ALA A 16 16.80 -4.77 -8.90
CA ALA A 16 16.23 -5.37 -7.70
C ALA A 16 16.74 -6.82 -7.59
N SER A 17 17.49 -7.11 -6.53
CA SER A 17 18.03 -8.45 -6.29
C SER A 17 16.88 -9.43 -6.12
N ALA A 18 17.00 -10.62 -6.72
CA ALA A 18 16.06 -11.71 -6.51
C ALA A 18 15.83 -11.93 -5.00
N LEU A 19 14.57 -12.12 -4.60
CA LEU A 19 14.23 -12.35 -3.20
C LEU A 19 14.77 -13.71 -2.74
N GLU A 20 15.33 -13.73 -1.53
CA GLU A 20 15.89 -14.93 -0.93
C GLU A 20 14.81 -15.96 -0.56
N PRO A 21 15.12 -17.27 -0.56
CA PRO A 21 14.23 -18.28 -0.03
C PRO A 21 13.76 -17.95 1.41
N ILE A 22 12.45 -18.02 1.63
CA ILE A 22 11.81 -17.76 2.92
C ILE A 22 12.03 -18.94 3.87
N THR A 23 12.74 -18.67 4.97
CA THR A 23 12.87 -19.56 6.13
C THR A 23 11.86 -19.23 7.22
N ALA A 24 11.45 -17.95 7.35
CA ALA A 24 10.48 -17.51 8.35
C ALA A 24 9.68 -16.28 7.85
N VAL A 25 8.40 -16.22 8.22
CA VAL A 25 7.54 -15.03 8.05
C VAL A 25 6.92 -14.71 9.39
N GLU A 26 7.08 -13.47 9.83
CA GLU A 26 6.56 -12.98 11.10
C GLU A 26 5.87 -11.63 10.88
N ILE A 27 4.99 -11.27 11.82
CA ILE A 27 4.48 -9.90 11.91
C ILE A 27 5.27 -9.16 12.98
N GLY A 28 5.90 -8.07 12.57
CA GLY A 28 6.72 -7.24 13.44
C GLY A 28 5.92 -6.30 14.35
N PRO A 29 6.62 -5.61 15.27
CA PRO A 29 6.00 -4.72 16.25
C PRO A 29 5.34 -3.49 15.63
N ASN A 30 5.73 -3.11 14.40
CA ASN A 30 5.17 -1.98 13.66
C ASN A 30 4.09 -2.42 12.67
N ASN A 31 3.52 -3.62 12.87
CA ASN A 31 2.57 -4.27 11.97
C ASN A 31 3.15 -4.51 10.56
N GLU A 32 4.45 -4.71 10.43
CA GLU A 32 5.12 -4.98 9.16
C GLU A 32 5.32 -6.49 8.94
N PHE A 33 5.42 -6.90 7.68
CA PHE A 33 5.94 -8.24 7.38
C PHE A 33 7.43 -8.26 7.73
N ARG A 34 7.88 -9.34 8.37
CA ARG A 34 9.30 -9.64 8.53
C ARG A 34 9.59 -10.97 7.86
N VAL A 35 10.44 -10.93 6.84
CA VAL A 35 10.87 -12.12 6.10
C VAL A 35 12.32 -12.39 6.46
N ASN A 36 12.61 -13.59 6.95
CA ASN A 36 13.95 -14.00 7.40
C ASN A 36 14.54 -13.01 8.43
N GLY A 37 13.69 -12.45 9.30
CA GLY A 37 14.08 -11.50 10.33
C GLY A 37 14.32 -10.06 9.85
N GLN A 38 14.06 -9.74 8.58
CA GLN A 38 14.17 -8.38 8.03
C GLN A 38 12.79 -7.79 7.71
N PRO A 39 12.54 -6.50 7.99
CA PRO A 39 11.34 -5.82 7.51
C PRO A 39 11.21 -5.95 5.99
N PHE A 40 10.01 -6.30 5.54
CA PHE A 40 9.67 -6.47 4.14
C PHE A 40 8.38 -5.69 3.86
N LEU A 41 8.37 -4.89 2.80
CA LEU A 41 7.18 -4.19 2.32
C LEU A 41 6.67 -4.89 1.05
N PRO A 42 5.60 -5.69 1.14
CA PRO A 42 4.96 -6.23 -0.05
C PRO A 42 4.45 -5.12 -0.97
N ILE A 43 4.95 -5.11 -2.20
CA ILE A 43 4.44 -4.34 -3.33
C ILE A 43 3.77 -5.37 -4.23
N MET A 44 2.45 -5.44 -4.13
CA MET A 44 1.66 -6.57 -4.60
C MET A 44 1.05 -6.32 -5.98
N LEU A 45 0.85 -7.38 -6.77
CA LEU A 45 0.08 -7.33 -8.01
C LEU A 45 -1.06 -8.34 -7.97
N TRP A 46 -2.29 -7.84 -8.18
CA TRP A 46 -3.51 -8.63 -8.00
C TRP A 46 -3.81 -9.55 -9.18
N LEU A 47 -4.00 -10.83 -8.88
CA LEU A 47 -4.65 -11.85 -9.70
C LEU A 47 -4.13 -11.92 -11.14
N GLN A 48 -2.80 -12.03 -11.28
CA GLN A 48 -2.14 -12.20 -12.57
C GLN A 48 -1.83 -13.66 -12.86
N GLY A 49 -1.80 -14.04 -14.13
CA GLY A 49 -1.24 -15.32 -14.56
C GLY A 49 0.27 -15.29 -14.78
N GLU A 50 0.89 -16.46 -14.90
CA GLU A 50 2.34 -16.62 -15.12
C GLU A 50 2.90 -15.78 -16.28
N ALA A 51 2.14 -15.65 -17.37
CA ALA A 51 2.53 -14.86 -18.53
C ALA A 51 2.70 -13.36 -18.25
N ARG A 52 2.19 -12.88 -17.12
CA ARG A 52 2.25 -11.47 -16.67
C ARG A 52 3.34 -11.23 -15.63
N ILE A 53 4.13 -12.23 -15.27
CA ILE A 53 5.30 -12.04 -14.40
C ILE A 53 6.26 -10.96 -14.95
N PRO A 54 6.59 -10.93 -16.26
CA PRO A 54 7.42 -9.87 -16.82
C PRO A 54 6.81 -8.47 -16.69
N ASP A 55 5.48 -8.36 -16.78
CA ASP A 55 4.77 -7.09 -16.62
C ASP A 55 4.95 -6.56 -15.18
N GLY A 56 4.79 -7.41 -14.16
CA GLY A 56 5.03 -7.03 -12.76
C GLY A 56 6.50 -6.66 -12.48
N LEU A 57 7.46 -7.43 -13.00
CA LEU A 57 8.88 -7.10 -12.88
C LEU A 57 9.19 -5.74 -13.50
N SER A 58 8.57 -5.40 -14.63
CA SER A 58 8.82 -4.14 -15.35
C SER A 58 8.44 -2.89 -14.56
N ILE A 59 7.53 -3.02 -13.59
CA ILE A 59 7.07 -1.95 -12.71
C ILE A 59 7.53 -2.11 -11.27
N GLY A 60 8.47 -3.01 -10.97
CA GLY A 60 9.05 -3.15 -9.63
C GLY A 60 8.18 -3.90 -8.60
N ILE A 61 7.27 -4.77 -9.04
CA ILE A 61 6.52 -5.67 -8.14
C ILE A 61 7.49 -6.65 -7.49
N ASN A 62 7.27 -6.92 -6.20
CA ASN A 62 8.04 -7.92 -5.45
C ASN A 62 7.18 -9.12 -4.99
N THR A 63 5.86 -8.98 -5.02
CA THR A 63 4.91 -10.00 -4.54
C THR A 63 3.72 -10.13 -5.50
N PHE A 64 3.35 -11.34 -5.89
CA PHE A 64 2.11 -11.59 -6.63
C PHE A 64 1.04 -12.15 -5.69
N THR A 65 -0.19 -11.63 -5.77
CA THR A 65 -1.28 -12.04 -4.88
C THR A 65 -2.46 -12.59 -5.66
N GLY A 66 -2.88 -13.82 -5.33
CA GLY A 66 -3.82 -14.59 -6.13
C GLY A 66 -3.16 -15.18 -7.39
N ASN A 67 -3.73 -16.26 -7.89
CA ASN A 67 -3.30 -16.90 -9.14
C ASN A 67 -4.38 -16.66 -10.20
N GLY A 68 -4.12 -15.72 -11.12
CA GLY A 68 -5.02 -15.40 -12.24
C GLY A 68 -4.77 -16.25 -13.48
N GLY A 69 -3.86 -17.23 -13.41
CA GLY A 69 -3.52 -18.11 -14.53
C GLY A 69 -4.29 -19.43 -14.48
N ASN A 70 -3.93 -20.33 -15.40
CA ASN A 70 -4.48 -21.69 -15.45
C ASN A 70 -3.59 -22.73 -14.75
N SER A 71 -2.39 -22.34 -14.33
CA SER A 71 -1.45 -23.22 -13.64
C SER A 71 -1.92 -23.51 -12.22
N SER A 72 -1.55 -24.68 -11.69
CA SER A 72 -1.75 -24.97 -10.27
C SER A 72 -1.01 -23.97 -9.40
N ASN A 73 -1.51 -23.75 -8.18
CA ASN A 73 -0.90 -22.86 -7.20
C ASN A 73 0.57 -23.20 -6.91
N LEU A 74 0.91 -24.48 -6.80
CA LEU A 74 2.31 -24.92 -6.68
C LEU A 74 3.17 -24.56 -7.90
N ASN A 75 2.68 -24.74 -9.12
CA ASN A 75 3.44 -24.38 -10.32
C ASN A 75 3.59 -22.86 -10.47
N TYR A 76 2.55 -22.12 -10.11
CA TYR A 76 2.61 -20.66 -10.10
C TYR A 76 3.67 -20.15 -9.14
N LEU A 77 3.75 -20.69 -7.92
CA LEU A 77 4.82 -20.34 -6.97
C LEU A 77 6.22 -20.70 -7.48
N LYS A 78 6.38 -21.81 -8.20
CA LYS A 78 7.67 -22.14 -8.83
C LYS A 78 8.05 -21.13 -9.90
N ALA A 79 7.09 -20.67 -10.69
CA ALA A 79 7.31 -19.63 -11.70
C ALA A 79 7.69 -18.29 -11.05
N LEU A 80 7.02 -17.90 -9.96
CA LEU A 80 7.37 -16.71 -9.17
C LEU A 80 8.79 -16.83 -8.58
N ALA A 81 9.11 -17.96 -7.96
CA ALA A 81 10.43 -18.22 -7.39
C ALA A 81 11.56 -18.17 -8.44
N ALA A 82 11.33 -18.72 -9.63
CA ALA A 82 12.29 -18.66 -10.74
C ALA A 82 12.58 -17.22 -11.21
N ASN A 83 11.71 -16.26 -10.86
CA ASN A 83 11.86 -14.84 -11.15
C ASN A 83 12.21 -14.01 -9.90
N GLY A 84 12.55 -14.66 -8.78
CA GLY A 84 12.93 -13.98 -7.54
C GLY A 84 11.77 -13.22 -6.86
N LEU A 85 10.53 -13.69 -7.04
CA LEU A 85 9.33 -13.07 -6.51
C LEU A 85 8.68 -13.95 -5.44
N TYR A 86 7.99 -13.31 -4.49
CA TYR A 86 7.13 -14.01 -3.56
C TYR A 86 5.70 -14.12 -4.07
N GLY A 87 4.99 -15.15 -3.59
CA GLY A 87 3.58 -15.35 -3.85
C GLY A 87 2.75 -15.35 -2.58
N ILE A 88 1.58 -14.72 -2.65
CA ILE A 88 0.47 -14.90 -1.73
C ILE A 88 -0.67 -15.52 -2.52
N ILE A 89 -1.11 -16.72 -2.18
CA ILE A 89 -2.06 -17.47 -3.03
C ILE A 89 -3.19 -18.07 -2.22
N GLU A 90 -4.25 -18.50 -2.89
CA GLU A 90 -5.30 -19.30 -2.24
C GLU A 90 -4.72 -20.61 -1.68
N PHE A 91 -5.33 -21.13 -0.62
CA PHE A 91 -4.79 -22.28 0.08
C PHE A 91 -4.69 -23.52 -0.81
N ASP A 92 -3.47 -24.03 -0.94
CA ASP A 92 -3.16 -25.30 -1.60
C ASP A 92 -2.22 -26.09 -0.71
N GLN A 93 -2.69 -27.23 -0.21
CA GLN A 93 -1.91 -28.09 0.67
C GLN A 93 -0.59 -28.56 0.02
N ASN A 94 -0.52 -28.65 -1.32
CA ASN A 94 0.70 -29.05 -2.03
C ASN A 94 1.76 -27.94 -2.07
N ALA A 95 1.38 -26.69 -1.78
CA ALA A 95 2.28 -25.53 -1.74
C ALA A 95 2.83 -25.24 -0.33
N VAL A 96 2.37 -25.95 0.70
CA VAL A 96 2.86 -25.80 2.07
C VAL A 96 4.37 -26.06 2.11
N GLY A 97 5.11 -25.16 2.75
CA GLY A 97 6.58 -25.23 2.85
C GLY A 97 7.33 -24.77 1.60
N HIS A 98 6.63 -24.29 0.56
CA HIS A 98 7.31 -23.68 -0.59
C HIS A 98 8.10 -22.44 -0.15
N SER A 99 9.36 -22.33 -0.61
CA SER A 99 10.29 -21.32 -0.14
C SER A 99 9.99 -19.89 -0.60
N HIS A 100 9.03 -19.69 -1.51
CA HIS A 100 8.61 -18.37 -1.97
C HIS A 100 7.13 -18.08 -1.70
N LEU A 101 6.49 -18.91 -0.86
CA LEU A 101 5.16 -18.64 -0.35
C LEU A 101 5.27 -17.67 0.84
N LEU A 102 4.85 -16.42 0.64
CA LEU A 102 4.84 -15.39 1.68
C LEU A 102 3.61 -15.50 2.59
N GLY A 103 2.47 -15.89 2.04
CA GLY A 103 1.21 -15.99 2.78
C GLY A 103 0.12 -16.71 2.01
N TRP A 104 -0.97 -17.01 2.70
CA TRP A 104 -2.22 -17.46 2.10
C TRP A 104 -3.19 -16.30 1.99
N ILE A 105 -4.20 -16.40 1.13
CA ILE A 105 -5.31 -15.45 1.11
C ILE A 105 -6.66 -16.16 1.21
N HIS A 106 -7.59 -15.50 1.91
CA HIS A 106 -9.03 -15.81 1.87
C HIS A 106 -9.58 -15.67 0.45
N HIS A 107 -10.77 -16.21 0.22
CA HIS A 107 -11.54 -15.79 -0.94
C HIS A 107 -11.77 -14.28 -0.89
N ASP A 108 -11.73 -13.65 -2.06
CA ASP A 108 -11.77 -12.20 -2.20
C ASP A 108 -13.04 -11.58 -1.56
N GLU A 109 -12.98 -10.36 -1.06
CA GLU A 109 -14.11 -9.56 -0.58
C GLU A 109 -15.26 -10.36 0.09
N PRO A 110 -15.03 -11.07 1.21
CA PRO A 110 -16.09 -11.85 1.88
C PRO A 110 -17.23 -10.97 2.39
N ASP A 111 -16.98 -9.68 2.59
CA ASP A 111 -17.94 -8.66 3.00
C ASP A 111 -18.69 -8.01 1.83
N LEU A 112 -18.42 -8.39 0.57
CA LEU A 112 -19.17 -7.87 -0.57
C LEU A 112 -20.67 -8.14 -0.37
N PRO A 113 -21.55 -7.13 -0.50
CA PRO A 113 -22.98 -7.29 -0.26
C PRO A 113 -23.63 -8.28 -1.22
N ALA A 114 -24.13 -9.38 -0.68
CA ALA A 114 -24.99 -10.29 -1.43
C ALA A 114 -26.40 -9.71 -1.49
N GLN A 115 -26.88 -9.42 -2.71
CA GLN A 115 -28.21 -8.87 -2.93
C GLN A 115 -29.28 -9.92 -2.62
N ARG A 116 -30.25 -9.57 -1.79
CA ARG A 116 -31.47 -10.36 -1.59
C ARG A 116 -32.66 -9.65 -2.19
N MET A 117 -33.62 -10.44 -2.68
CA MET A 117 -34.90 -9.93 -3.19
C MET A 117 -35.69 -9.17 -2.11
N PHE A 118 -35.49 -9.53 -0.83
CA PHE A 118 -36.07 -8.84 0.33
C PHE A 118 -35.10 -8.84 1.53
N GLY A 119 -35.06 -7.75 2.29
CA GLY A 119 -34.31 -7.61 3.54
C GLY A 119 -33.01 -6.81 3.42
N ARG A 120 -32.37 -6.53 4.56
CA ARG A 120 -31.07 -5.84 4.61
C ARG A 120 -29.99 -6.72 3.95
N PRO A 121 -29.05 -6.13 3.19
CA PRO A 121 -27.94 -6.88 2.61
C PRO A 121 -27.11 -7.54 3.71
N ARG A 122 -26.48 -8.66 3.35
CA ARG A 122 -25.53 -9.39 4.21
C ARG A 122 -24.23 -9.60 3.44
N PRO A 123 -23.11 -9.81 4.15
CA PRO A 123 -21.88 -10.28 3.53
C PRO A 123 -22.12 -11.51 2.66
N ARG A 124 -21.40 -11.63 1.54
CA ARG A 124 -21.47 -12.82 0.68
C ARG A 124 -20.94 -14.08 1.37
N THR A 125 -20.06 -13.92 2.34
CA THR A 125 -19.51 -15.00 3.17
C THR A 125 -19.77 -14.68 4.63
N SER A 126 -20.28 -15.64 5.40
CA SER A 126 -20.52 -15.45 6.83
C SER A 126 -19.23 -15.40 7.64
N VAL A 127 -19.30 -14.84 8.86
CA VAL A 127 -18.17 -14.81 9.80
C VAL A 127 -17.71 -16.24 10.12
N GLU A 128 -18.65 -17.17 10.25
CA GLU A 128 -18.39 -18.58 10.54
C GLU A 128 -17.63 -19.28 9.41
N GLU A 129 -17.96 -18.96 8.15
CA GLU A 129 -17.25 -19.50 6.99
C GLU A 129 -15.82 -18.94 6.88
N VAL A 130 -15.64 -17.63 7.10
CA VAL A 130 -14.30 -17.00 7.17
C VAL A 130 -13.48 -17.66 8.30
N ALA A 131 -14.09 -17.85 9.48
CA ALA A 131 -13.44 -18.52 10.61
C ALA A 131 -13.00 -19.95 10.28
N ALA A 132 -13.89 -20.74 9.69
CA ALA A 132 -13.61 -22.13 9.34
C ALA A 132 -12.48 -22.25 8.31
N TYR A 133 -12.46 -21.38 7.29
CA TYR A 133 -11.40 -21.35 6.29
C TYR A 133 -10.04 -20.98 6.91
N TYR A 134 -9.99 -19.92 7.71
CA TYR A 134 -8.77 -19.52 8.42
C TYR A 134 -8.24 -20.64 9.34
N GLN A 135 -9.11 -21.24 10.14
CA GLN A 135 -8.73 -22.32 11.06
C GLN A 135 -8.21 -23.55 10.31
N ARG A 136 -8.83 -23.91 9.17
CA ARG A 136 -8.34 -24.99 8.31
C ARG A 136 -6.92 -24.72 7.82
N ILE A 137 -6.64 -23.50 7.36
CA ILE A 137 -5.28 -23.13 6.94
C ILE A 137 -4.32 -23.26 8.12
N LYS A 138 -4.64 -22.64 9.26
CA LYS A 138 -3.76 -22.65 10.44
C LYS A 138 -3.50 -24.02 11.03
N GLN A 139 -4.44 -24.97 10.88
CA GLN A 139 -4.22 -26.37 11.28
C GLN A 139 -3.18 -27.07 10.42
N VAL A 140 -3.07 -26.71 9.13
CA VAL A 140 -2.15 -27.36 8.18
C VAL A 140 -0.82 -26.60 8.08
N ASP A 141 -0.88 -25.27 8.04
CA ASP A 141 0.27 -24.38 7.95
C ASP A 141 0.12 -23.18 8.89
N PRO A 142 0.55 -23.31 10.16
CA PRO A 142 0.53 -22.21 11.10
C PRO A 142 1.63 -21.17 10.82
N SER A 143 2.61 -21.49 9.95
CA SER A 143 3.84 -20.69 9.75
C SER A 143 3.67 -19.50 8.82
N ARG A 144 2.58 -19.47 8.03
CA ARG A 144 2.29 -18.40 7.07
C ARG A 144 1.11 -17.53 7.52
N PRO A 145 1.18 -16.20 7.30
CA PRO A 145 0.05 -15.32 7.52
C PRO A 145 -1.07 -15.61 6.51
N VAL A 146 -2.31 -15.39 6.93
CA VAL A 146 -3.50 -15.45 6.08
C VAL A 146 -4.06 -14.05 5.88
N LEU A 147 -4.08 -13.59 4.63
CA LEU A 147 -4.58 -12.29 4.20
C LEU A 147 -6.10 -12.34 3.94
N VAL A 148 -6.78 -11.22 4.13
CA VAL A 148 -8.14 -11.00 3.63
C VAL A 148 -8.25 -9.62 3.02
N THR A 149 -8.84 -9.54 1.82
CA THR A 149 -9.26 -8.28 1.20
C THR A 149 -10.72 -8.06 1.52
N PHE A 150 -11.07 -6.93 2.12
CA PHE A 150 -12.45 -6.47 2.26
C PHE A 150 -12.79 -5.43 1.19
N THR A 151 -14.07 -5.26 0.90
CA THR A 151 -14.53 -4.03 0.25
C THR A 151 -14.36 -2.83 1.20
N ALA A 152 -14.44 -1.61 0.66
CA ALA A 152 -14.47 -0.39 1.46
C ALA A 152 -15.72 -0.22 2.37
N HIS A 153 -16.70 -1.13 2.39
CA HIS A 153 -17.97 -0.90 3.11
C HIS A 153 -17.85 -0.79 4.63
N PHE A 154 -16.69 -1.09 5.23
CA PHE A 154 -16.41 -0.78 6.65
C PHE A 154 -16.30 0.72 6.91
N MET A 155 -15.96 1.50 5.90
CA MET A 155 -15.72 2.94 6.02
C MET A 155 -16.99 3.70 6.40
N LYS A 156 -16.91 4.60 7.38
CA LYS A 156 -18.04 5.40 7.89
C LYS A 156 -18.75 6.20 6.80
N GLU A 157 -18.01 6.64 5.79
CA GLU A 157 -18.44 7.44 4.66
C GLU A 157 -19.38 6.67 3.71
N LEU A 158 -19.28 5.33 3.66
CA LEU A 158 -20.04 4.49 2.74
C LEU A 158 -21.26 3.86 3.42
N THR A 159 -22.41 4.53 3.35
CA THR A 159 -23.66 4.06 3.98
C THR A 159 -24.60 3.32 3.03
N ASN A 160 -24.20 3.12 1.78
CA ASN A 160 -25.05 2.57 0.73
C ASN A 160 -25.41 1.09 0.91
N ASN A 161 -24.63 0.33 1.69
CA ASN A 161 -24.82 -1.11 1.86
C ASN A 161 -25.00 -1.55 3.31
N TYR A 162 -24.22 -1.03 4.27
CA TYR A 162 -24.35 -1.43 5.67
C TYR A 162 -24.57 -0.22 6.57
N GLU A 163 -25.56 -0.32 7.46
CA GLU A 163 -25.74 0.63 8.55
C GLU A 163 -24.61 0.49 9.59
N PRO A 164 -24.30 1.53 10.39
CA PRO A 164 -23.23 1.50 11.39
C PRO A 164 -23.29 0.29 12.32
N GLU A 165 -24.48 -0.11 12.78
CA GLU A 165 -24.65 -1.26 13.68
C GLU A 165 -24.34 -2.58 12.96
N GLN A 166 -24.62 -2.67 11.66
CA GLN A 166 -24.27 -3.85 10.86
C GLN A 166 -22.76 -3.94 10.67
N LYS A 167 -22.09 -2.83 10.37
CA LYS A 167 -20.62 -2.79 10.25
C LYS A 167 -19.94 -3.27 11.52
N ALA A 168 -20.41 -2.81 12.68
CA ALA A 168 -19.89 -3.23 13.99
C ALA A 168 -20.07 -4.73 14.26
N GLN A 169 -21.07 -5.37 13.64
CA GLN A 169 -21.31 -6.83 13.74
C GLN A 169 -20.54 -7.64 12.70
N ILE A 170 -20.14 -7.03 11.57
CA ILE A 170 -19.47 -7.71 10.46
C ILE A 170 -17.94 -7.67 10.63
N TYR A 171 -17.37 -6.47 10.75
CA TYR A 171 -15.93 -6.29 10.53
C TYR A 171 -15.05 -6.76 11.70
N PRO A 172 -15.28 -6.39 12.97
CA PRO A 172 -14.44 -6.87 14.07
C PRO A 172 -14.39 -8.41 14.16
N PRO A 173 -15.51 -9.14 13.99
CA PRO A 173 -15.46 -10.60 13.96
C PRO A 173 -14.73 -11.19 12.75
N MET A 174 -14.87 -10.62 11.54
CA MET A 174 -14.14 -11.10 10.35
C MET A 174 -12.63 -10.87 10.48
N VAL A 175 -12.22 -9.69 10.94
CA VAL A 175 -10.81 -9.31 11.10
C VAL A 175 -10.07 -10.20 12.11
N LYS A 176 -10.79 -10.81 13.07
CA LYS A 176 -10.22 -11.79 13.99
C LYS A 176 -9.64 -13.02 13.27
N TYR A 177 -10.18 -13.38 12.11
CA TYR A 177 -9.83 -14.58 11.35
C TYR A 177 -8.95 -14.28 10.12
N ALA A 178 -8.10 -13.27 10.24
CA ALA A 178 -7.04 -12.96 9.30
C ALA A 178 -5.81 -12.46 10.07
N ASP A 179 -4.60 -12.72 9.58
CA ASP A 179 -3.37 -12.19 10.20
C ASP A 179 -3.00 -10.82 9.63
N VAL A 180 -3.42 -10.58 8.39
CA VAL A 180 -3.19 -9.37 7.61
C VAL A 180 -4.51 -9.00 6.97
N VAL A 181 -4.88 -7.73 7.03
CA VAL A 181 -6.16 -7.26 6.46
C VAL A 181 -5.90 -6.15 5.47
N GLY A 182 -6.66 -6.13 4.40
CA GLY A 182 -6.62 -5.03 3.45
C GLY A 182 -7.96 -4.78 2.84
N PHE A 183 -7.99 -3.82 1.94
CA PHE A 183 -9.20 -3.45 1.25
C PHE A 183 -8.94 -2.91 -0.13
N ASP A 184 -9.98 -2.88 -0.95
CA ASP A 184 -10.04 -2.06 -2.13
C ASP A 184 -10.99 -0.87 -1.94
N TYR A 185 -10.52 0.27 -2.40
CA TYR A 185 -11.36 1.41 -2.73
C TYR A 185 -10.73 2.04 -3.97
N TYR A 186 -11.49 2.08 -5.07
CA TYR A 186 -11.02 2.57 -6.35
C TYR A 186 -11.77 3.86 -6.72
N PRO A 187 -11.34 5.04 -6.22
CA PRO A 187 -12.09 6.29 -6.32
C PRO A 187 -12.54 6.59 -7.75
N ILE A 188 -11.67 6.39 -8.74
CA ILE A 188 -11.94 6.73 -10.13
C ILE A 188 -12.46 5.51 -10.90
N PHE A 189 -11.73 4.39 -10.90
CA PHE A 189 -12.07 3.16 -11.63
C PHE A 189 -13.38 2.56 -11.17
N GLY A 190 -13.61 2.48 -9.85
CA GLY A 190 -14.80 1.86 -9.28
C GLY A 190 -15.97 2.82 -9.13
N TRP A 191 -15.69 4.09 -8.79
CA TRP A 191 -16.71 5.04 -8.33
C TRP A 191 -16.87 6.29 -9.22
N ASN A 192 -15.93 6.57 -10.13
CA ASN A 192 -15.86 7.79 -10.95
C ASN A 192 -15.87 9.09 -10.12
N ARG A 193 -15.26 9.05 -8.93
CA ARG A 193 -15.23 10.14 -7.94
C ARG A 193 -13.79 10.49 -7.55
N PRO A 194 -13.05 11.24 -8.38
CA PRO A 194 -11.71 11.69 -8.03
C PRO A 194 -11.69 12.61 -6.79
N GLU A 195 -12.82 13.19 -6.41
CA GLU A 195 -12.96 14.03 -5.21
C GLU A 195 -12.92 13.24 -3.89
N THR A 196 -12.86 11.91 -3.94
CA THR A 196 -12.75 11.03 -2.77
C THR A 196 -11.44 10.23 -2.76
N LEU A 197 -10.38 10.69 -3.44
CA LEU A 197 -9.06 10.02 -3.41
C LEU A 197 -8.53 9.85 -1.97
N ASP A 198 -8.79 10.84 -1.11
CA ASP A 198 -8.43 10.81 0.32
C ASP A 198 -9.08 9.68 1.11
N TYR A 199 -10.13 9.04 0.59
CA TYR A 199 -10.76 7.88 1.23
C TYR A 199 -9.82 6.68 1.29
N VAL A 200 -8.78 6.60 0.47
CA VAL A 200 -7.71 5.60 0.64
C VAL A 200 -7.01 5.80 1.99
N ALA A 201 -6.70 7.06 2.35
CA ALA A 201 -6.10 7.41 3.63
C ALA A 201 -7.06 7.08 4.80
N GLU A 202 -8.33 7.45 4.67
CA GLU A 202 -9.34 7.21 5.71
C GLU A 202 -9.67 5.71 5.86
N GLY A 203 -9.70 4.96 4.76
CA GLY A 203 -9.86 3.51 4.76
C GLY A 203 -8.75 2.80 5.52
N VAL A 204 -7.48 3.16 5.29
CA VAL A 204 -6.36 2.61 6.08
C VAL A 204 -6.49 2.97 7.56
N THR A 205 -6.85 4.21 7.87
CA THR A 205 -7.01 4.69 9.26
C THR A 205 -8.08 3.88 9.98
N GLN A 206 -9.26 3.76 9.38
CA GLN A 206 -10.40 3.06 9.97
C GLN A 206 -10.19 1.55 10.04
N LEU A 207 -9.61 0.92 9.01
CA LEU A 207 -9.34 -0.52 9.03
C LEU A 207 -8.29 -0.86 10.09
N LYS A 208 -7.27 -0.01 10.27
CA LYS A 208 -6.28 -0.15 11.34
C LYS A 208 -6.92 -0.04 12.73
N GLU A 209 -7.88 0.87 12.92
CA GLU A 209 -8.64 0.97 14.17
C GLU A 209 -9.44 -0.30 14.46
N ILE A 210 -10.12 -0.86 13.44
CA ILE A 210 -10.88 -2.10 13.56
C ILE A 210 -9.95 -3.29 13.86
N ALA A 211 -8.80 -3.34 13.20
CA ALA A 211 -7.85 -4.44 13.29
C ALA A 211 -7.05 -4.46 14.60
N GLY A 212 -6.75 -3.29 15.15
CA GLY A 212 -5.90 -3.15 16.31
C GLY A 212 -4.43 -3.43 16.03
N LYS A 213 -3.66 -3.73 17.08
CA LYS A 213 -2.23 -4.02 16.98
C LYS A 213 -1.97 -5.46 16.51
N GLY A 214 -0.83 -5.66 15.85
CA GLY A 214 -0.36 -6.98 15.39
C GLY A 214 -0.97 -7.44 14.07
N LYS A 215 -1.59 -6.54 13.30
CA LYS A 215 -2.17 -6.84 11.99
C LYS A 215 -1.66 -5.84 10.94
N PRO A 216 -0.86 -6.28 9.95
CA PRO A 216 -0.50 -5.46 8.81
C PRO A 216 -1.74 -5.03 8.03
N ILE A 217 -1.68 -3.82 7.48
CA ILE A 217 -2.73 -3.24 6.64
C ILE A 217 -2.21 -3.08 5.22
N TYR A 218 -3.02 -3.45 4.23
CA TYR A 218 -2.77 -3.14 2.82
C TYR A 218 -3.97 -2.48 2.13
N ALA A 219 -3.70 -1.77 1.05
CA ALA A 219 -4.72 -1.22 0.16
C ALA A 219 -4.41 -1.62 -1.28
N TRP A 220 -5.45 -2.00 -2.03
CA TRP A 220 -5.39 -2.12 -3.48
C TRP A 220 -5.60 -0.76 -4.12
N ILE A 221 -4.68 -0.39 -5.00
CA ILE A 221 -4.60 0.92 -5.65
C ILE A 221 -4.95 0.77 -7.13
N GLU A 222 -5.77 1.66 -7.65
CA GLU A 222 -6.14 1.69 -9.07
C GLU A 222 -5.01 2.21 -9.96
N THR A 223 -4.94 1.68 -11.18
CA THR A 223 -3.86 2.02 -12.14
C THR A 223 -4.35 2.29 -13.56
N ASN A 224 -5.63 2.05 -13.83
CA ASN A 224 -6.21 2.22 -15.15
C ASN A 224 -7.73 2.38 -15.03
N LYS A 225 -8.38 2.82 -16.11
CA LYS A 225 -9.84 2.71 -16.30
C LYS A 225 -10.22 1.35 -16.91
N GLY A 226 -11.51 1.08 -17.09
CA GLY A 226 -11.98 -0.12 -17.79
C GLY A 226 -12.91 -1.00 -16.96
N THR A 227 -13.62 -0.39 -16.01
CA THR A 227 -14.63 -1.09 -15.22
C THR A 227 -15.89 -1.40 -16.03
N ARG A 228 -16.70 -2.35 -15.56
CA ARG A 228 -18.04 -2.62 -16.12
C ARG A 228 -19.16 -1.80 -15.48
N VAL A 229 -18.92 -1.19 -14.32
CA VAL A 229 -19.99 -0.50 -13.58
C VAL A 229 -20.25 0.93 -14.07
N ILE A 230 -19.35 1.49 -14.87
CA ILE A 230 -19.45 2.83 -15.47
C ILE A 230 -19.38 2.70 -16.99
N ALA A 231 -20.29 3.36 -17.70
CA ALA A 231 -20.31 3.36 -19.17
C ALA A 231 -18.96 3.87 -19.73
N PRO A 232 -18.35 3.20 -20.74
CA PRO A 232 -16.98 3.50 -21.19
C PRO A 232 -16.72 4.98 -21.53
N GLU A 233 -17.67 5.66 -22.14
CA GLU A 233 -17.59 7.07 -22.54
C GLU A 233 -17.68 8.06 -21.36
N LYS A 234 -18.06 7.59 -20.17
CA LYS A 234 -18.17 8.38 -18.93
C LYS A 234 -17.01 8.12 -17.96
N GLN A 235 -16.16 7.14 -18.23
CA GLN A 235 -15.06 6.79 -17.35
C GLN A 235 -13.99 7.88 -17.36
N LEU A 236 -13.74 8.45 -16.20
CA LEU A 236 -12.63 9.37 -15.99
C LEU A 236 -11.29 8.61 -16.06
N PRO A 237 -10.20 9.27 -16.50
CA PRO A 237 -8.88 8.66 -16.50
C PRO A 237 -8.33 8.55 -15.07
N VAL A 238 -7.65 7.44 -14.78
CA VAL A 238 -6.75 7.32 -13.62
C VAL A 238 -5.40 7.84 -14.06
N THR A 239 -4.89 8.91 -13.43
CA THR A 239 -3.58 9.48 -13.80
C THR A 239 -2.46 8.94 -12.92
N PRO A 240 -1.20 8.98 -13.38
CA PRO A 240 -0.05 8.63 -12.55
C PRO A 240 0.03 9.41 -11.23
N GLN A 241 -0.40 10.68 -11.21
CA GLN A 241 -0.45 11.49 -10.00
C GLN A 241 -1.46 10.93 -8.99
N ASP A 242 -2.62 10.46 -9.45
CA ASP A 242 -3.67 9.89 -8.58
C ASP A 242 -3.18 8.60 -7.94
N THR A 243 -2.69 7.64 -8.73
CA THR A 243 -2.13 6.38 -8.24
C THR A 243 -0.97 6.62 -7.28
N ARG A 244 -0.05 7.55 -7.60
CA ARG A 244 1.05 7.92 -6.68
C ARG A 244 0.54 8.50 -5.38
N ALA A 245 -0.48 9.36 -5.44
CA ALA A 245 -1.06 9.97 -4.27
C ALA A 245 -1.71 8.94 -3.37
N GLU A 246 -2.50 8.02 -3.91
CA GLU A 246 -3.16 6.93 -3.16
C GLU A 246 -2.14 6.02 -2.44
N VAL A 247 -1.03 5.67 -3.10
CA VAL A 247 0.03 4.85 -2.49
C VAL A 247 0.62 5.56 -1.27
N TRP A 248 0.98 6.84 -1.40
CA TRP A 248 1.52 7.60 -0.27
C TRP A 248 0.48 7.84 0.81
N MET A 249 -0.79 8.05 0.45
CA MET A 249 -1.89 8.16 1.39
C MET A 249 -1.98 6.92 2.27
N ALA A 250 -1.94 5.73 1.66
CA ALA A 250 -1.98 4.46 2.36
C ALA A 250 -0.75 4.28 3.28
N LEU A 251 0.46 4.48 2.74
CA LEU A 251 1.71 4.31 3.49
C LEU A 251 1.84 5.28 4.66
N ILE A 252 1.43 6.54 4.48
CA ILE A 252 1.46 7.57 5.53
C ILE A 252 0.45 7.25 6.63
N ARG A 253 -0.74 6.73 6.28
CA ARG A 253 -1.73 6.29 7.28
C ARG A 253 -1.40 4.96 7.96
N GLY A 254 -0.31 4.32 7.54
CA GLY A 254 0.28 3.18 8.24
C GLY A 254 -0.03 1.83 7.61
N ALA A 255 -0.37 1.80 6.32
CA ALA A 255 -0.25 0.58 5.55
C ALA A 255 1.23 0.13 5.52
N THR A 256 1.44 -1.17 5.64
CA THR A 256 2.76 -1.83 5.64
C THR A 256 2.92 -2.79 4.47
N ALA A 257 1.94 -2.79 3.58
CA ALA A 257 1.93 -3.39 2.25
C ALA A 257 1.02 -2.55 1.35
N ILE A 258 1.28 -2.54 0.05
CA ILE A 258 0.41 -1.92 -0.97
C ILE A 258 0.27 -2.88 -2.13
N GLY A 259 -0.79 -2.75 -2.92
CA GLY A 259 -1.00 -3.58 -4.08
C GLY A 259 -1.66 -2.84 -5.22
N TYR A 260 -1.48 -3.32 -6.44
CA TYR A 260 -2.04 -2.71 -7.64
C TYR A 260 -3.11 -3.56 -8.29
N PHE A 261 -4.19 -2.90 -8.68
CA PHE A 261 -5.25 -3.45 -9.49
C PHE A 261 -5.09 -2.96 -10.93
N THR A 262 -4.86 -3.90 -11.85
CA THR A 262 -4.47 -3.61 -13.25
C THR A 262 -5.46 -4.15 -14.29
N HIS A 263 -6.59 -4.70 -13.85
CA HIS A 263 -7.53 -5.38 -14.73
C HIS A 263 -8.41 -4.37 -15.47
N SER A 264 -8.78 -4.71 -16.69
CA SER A 264 -9.74 -3.95 -17.48
C SER A 264 -10.65 -4.90 -18.24
N TRP A 265 -11.95 -4.63 -18.17
CA TRP A 265 -12.98 -5.37 -18.90
C TRP A 265 -13.48 -4.62 -20.13
N VAL A 266 -13.26 -3.30 -20.20
CA VAL A 266 -13.66 -2.47 -21.33
C VAL A 266 -12.54 -1.50 -21.73
N PRO A 267 -12.28 -1.30 -23.03
CA PRO A 267 -12.90 -2.02 -24.16
C PRO A 267 -12.55 -3.52 -24.13
N GLU A 268 -13.39 -4.34 -24.76
CA GLU A 268 -13.06 -5.76 -24.96
C GLU A 268 -11.89 -5.94 -25.95
N PRO A 269 -11.12 -7.03 -25.84
CA PRO A 269 -11.25 -8.10 -24.85
C PRO A 269 -10.73 -7.68 -23.47
N TYR A 270 -11.16 -8.40 -22.43
CA TYR A 270 -10.61 -8.26 -21.09
C TYR A 270 -9.09 -8.43 -21.07
N THR A 271 -8.40 -7.62 -20.26
CA THR A 271 -6.97 -7.75 -19.97
C THR A 271 -6.72 -7.75 -18.45
N GLN A 272 -5.81 -8.63 -18.01
CA GLN A 272 -5.32 -8.65 -16.63
C GLN A 272 -4.42 -7.45 -16.31
N PHE A 273 -3.79 -6.86 -17.34
CA PHE A 273 -2.80 -5.81 -17.20
C PHE A 273 -3.06 -4.73 -18.25
N ALA A 274 -3.69 -3.64 -17.82
CA ALA A 274 -4.09 -2.48 -18.61
C ALA A 274 -3.29 -1.17 -18.40
N PRO A 275 -2.41 -1.00 -17.39
CA PRO A 275 -1.59 0.22 -17.28
C PRO A 275 -0.87 0.56 -18.59
N ASP A 276 -1.03 1.79 -19.03
CA ASP A 276 -0.36 2.30 -20.23
C ASP A 276 1.13 2.58 -19.96
N ALA A 277 1.85 3.04 -20.98
CA ALA A 277 3.29 3.27 -20.86
C ALA A 277 3.66 4.34 -19.82
N GLU A 278 2.84 5.39 -19.69
CA GLU A 278 3.07 6.48 -18.76
C GLU A 278 2.86 6.00 -17.31
N MET A 279 1.74 5.32 -17.06
CA MET A 279 1.46 4.71 -15.76
C MET A 279 2.53 3.69 -15.37
N ARG A 280 2.97 2.81 -16.29
CA ARG A 280 4.03 1.83 -15.99
C ARG A 280 5.35 2.50 -15.62
N ALA A 281 5.73 3.57 -16.31
CA ALA A 281 6.95 4.31 -16.00
C ALA A 281 6.86 4.93 -14.60
N ALA A 282 5.72 5.56 -14.27
CA ALA A 282 5.48 6.13 -12.95
C ALA A 282 5.46 5.08 -11.83
N LEU A 283 4.80 3.93 -12.06
CA LEU A 283 4.78 2.82 -11.11
C LEU A 283 6.18 2.27 -10.87
N LYS A 284 6.99 2.11 -11.94
CA LYS A 284 8.38 1.67 -11.80
C LYS A 284 9.18 2.62 -10.90
N GLU A 285 9.17 3.92 -11.19
CA GLU A 285 9.88 4.92 -10.39
C GLU A 285 9.40 4.92 -8.93
N LEU A 286 8.07 4.89 -8.74
CA LEU A 286 7.45 4.88 -7.43
C LEU A 286 7.84 3.64 -6.62
N ASN A 287 7.78 2.45 -7.23
CA ASN A 287 8.09 1.18 -6.55
C ASN A 287 9.58 1.03 -6.26
N GLU A 288 10.48 1.52 -7.12
CA GLU A 288 11.91 1.61 -6.84
C GLU A 288 12.17 2.50 -5.61
N ARG A 289 11.50 3.67 -5.55
CA ARG A 289 11.58 4.58 -4.40
C ARG A 289 11.04 3.95 -3.12
N ILE A 290 9.86 3.33 -3.16
CA ILE A 290 9.25 2.67 -2.00
C ILE A 290 10.11 1.50 -1.52
N THR A 291 10.65 0.70 -2.43
CA THR A 291 11.54 -0.42 -2.09
C THR A 291 12.79 0.09 -1.35
N ARG A 292 13.42 1.17 -1.84
CA ARG A 292 14.57 1.78 -1.16
C ARG A 292 14.20 2.40 0.19
N LEU A 293 13.02 2.99 0.31
CA LEU A 293 12.54 3.65 1.52
C LEU A 293 11.88 2.69 2.52
N ALA A 294 11.63 1.43 2.17
CA ALA A 294 10.94 0.46 3.00
C ALA A 294 11.52 0.37 4.44
N PRO A 295 12.86 0.35 4.67
CA PRO A 295 13.39 0.36 6.02
C PRO A 295 12.98 1.57 6.86
N ALA A 296 12.85 2.76 6.25
CA ALA A 296 12.40 3.96 6.94
C ALA A 296 10.86 3.99 7.08
N ILE A 297 10.12 3.57 6.04
CA ILE A 297 8.65 3.51 6.06
C ILE A 297 8.15 2.58 7.18
N LEU A 298 8.83 1.46 7.41
CA LEU A 298 8.50 0.40 8.37
C LEU A 298 9.24 0.52 9.72
N ALA A 299 10.07 1.55 9.89
CA ALA A 299 10.80 1.77 11.13
C ALA A 299 9.86 2.14 12.28
N ASP A 300 10.39 2.06 13.50
CA ASP A 300 9.65 2.42 14.71
C ASP A 300 9.12 3.86 14.63
N PRO A 301 7.88 4.11 15.12
CA PRO A 301 7.37 5.47 15.21
C PRO A 301 8.33 6.38 15.98
N ALA A 302 8.58 7.58 15.46
CA ALA A 302 9.42 8.54 16.16
C ALA A 302 8.67 9.13 17.38
N SER A 303 9.41 9.35 18.46
CA SER A 303 8.89 9.91 19.72
C SER A 303 8.86 11.44 19.75
N GLU A 304 9.56 12.06 18.81
CA GLU A 304 9.73 13.50 18.66
C GLU A 304 8.36 14.17 18.45
N VAL A 305 8.11 15.31 19.07
CA VAL A 305 6.86 16.05 18.83
C VAL A 305 6.99 16.80 17.52
N VAL A 306 6.18 16.43 16.53
CA VAL A 306 6.10 17.09 15.23
C VAL A 306 4.66 17.46 14.95
N SER A 307 4.44 18.65 14.40
CA SER A 307 3.17 19.03 13.79
C SER A 307 3.41 19.58 12.40
N MET A 308 2.46 19.33 11.50
CA MET A 308 2.42 19.91 10.15
C MET A 308 1.16 20.76 10.03
N LYS A 309 1.30 21.96 9.48
CA LYS A 309 0.18 22.80 9.07
C LYS A 309 0.42 23.33 7.66
N MET A 310 -0.57 23.25 6.80
CA MET A 310 -0.55 23.93 5.52
C MET A 310 -1.20 25.32 5.63
N GLU A 311 -0.75 26.25 4.80
CA GLU A 311 -1.42 27.53 4.63
C GLU A 311 -2.86 27.36 4.12
N SER A 312 -3.70 28.39 4.29
CA SER A 312 -5.10 28.39 3.84
C SER A 312 -5.93 27.17 4.30
N ASP A 313 -5.50 26.54 5.40
CA ASP A 313 -6.07 25.31 5.97
C ASP A 313 -6.25 24.18 4.93
N LEU A 314 -5.28 24.03 3.99
CA LEU A 314 -5.24 22.89 3.07
C LEU A 314 -5.12 21.58 3.87
N ALA A 315 -5.85 20.55 3.43
CA ALA A 315 -5.77 19.23 4.04
C ALA A 315 -4.39 18.62 3.82
N CYS A 316 -3.75 18.16 4.90
CA CYS A 316 -2.47 17.48 4.86
C CYS A 316 -2.43 16.36 5.87
N HIS A 317 -1.47 15.46 5.70
CA HIS A 317 -1.12 14.51 6.72
C HIS A 317 0.37 14.19 6.68
N PHE A 318 0.84 13.53 7.74
CA PHE A 318 2.20 13.02 7.78
C PHE A 318 2.28 11.82 8.71
N LYS A 319 3.37 11.07 8.57
CA LYS A 319 3.86 10.13 9.58
C LYS A 319 5.33 10.36 9.81
N GLN A 320 5.81 9.89 10.96
CA GLN A 320 7.19 9.99 11.33
C GLN A 320 7.72 8.68 11.90
N THR A 321 8.98 8.39 11.58
CA THR A 321 9.65 7.17 12.02
C THR A 321 11.09 7.49 12.41
N LYS A 322 11.72 6.57 13.12
CA LYS A 322 13.11 6.71 13.56
C LYS A 322 13.92 5.52 13.09
N LEU A 323 14.92 5.80 12.26
CA LEU A 323 15.81 4.79 11.71
C LEU A 323 17.26 5.23 11.93
N ASN A 324 18.06 4.39 12.56
CA ASN A 324 19.49 4.66 12.83
C ASN A 324 19.76 6.00 13.54
N GLY A 325 18.83 6.42 14.42
CA GLY A 325 18.93 7.69 15.14
C GLY A 325 18.53 8.93 14.32
N GLU A 326 18.17 8.77 13.05
CA GLU A 326 17.65 9.83 12.18
C GLU A 326 16.12 9.89 12.27
N LEU A 327 15.57 11.10 12.26
CA LEU A 327 14.13 11.35 12.16
C LEU A 327 13.74 11.40 10.69
N TRP A 328 12.74 10.60 10.33
CA TRP A 328 12.16 10.56 8.99
C TRP A 328 10.72 11.04 9.05
N ILE A 329 10.37 11.98 8.18
CA ILE A 329 9.01 12.52 8.07
C ILE A 329 8.52 12.28 6.65
N PHE A 330 7.39 11.58 6.52
CA PHE A 330 6.70 11.37 5.26
C PHE A 330 5.44 12.20 5.29
N ALA A 331 5.34 13.21 4.43
CA ALA A 331 4.26 14.18 4.48
C ALA A 331 3.64 14.35 3.10
N GLN A 332 2.35 14.65 3.06
CA GLN A 332 1.61 14.79 1.81
C GLN A 332 0.53 15.86 1.94
N ASN A 333 0.37 16.63 0.86
CA ASN A 333 -0.79 17.48 0.63
C ASN A 333 -1.93 16.60 0.10
N ILE A 334 -3.04 16.52 0.82
CA ILE A 334 -4.20 15.69 0.46
C ILE A 334 -5.44 16.53 0.15
N ASP A 335 -5.23 17.79 -0.24
CA ASP A 335 -6.34 18.68 -0.63
C ASP A 335 -7.03 18.19 -1.90
N MET A 336 -8.29 17.78 -1.78
CA MET A 336 -9.11 17.31 -2.91
C MET A 336 -9.55 18.45 -3.84
N GLY A 337 -9.39 19.71 -3.42
CA GLY A 337 -9.42 20.87 -4.31
C GLY A 337 -8.21 20.97 -5.24
N ARG A 338 -7.22 20.06 -5.10
CA ARG A 338 -5.96 20.00 -5.85
C ARG A 338 -5.22 21.34 -5.84
N ARG A 339 -5.22 22.01 -4.69
CA ARG A 339 -4.49 23.26 -4.49
C ARG A 339 -3.05 22.97 -4.06
N SER A 340 -2.11 23.76 -4.56
CA SER A 340 -0.75 23.82 -4.01
C SER A 340 -0.71 24.77 -2.82
N GLY A 341 0.24 24.57 -1.92
CA GLY A 341 0.52 25.55 -0.88
C GLY A 341 1.72 25.19 -0.02
N LYS A 342 2.08 26.11 0.86
CA LYS A 342 3.21 25.98 1.76
C LYS A 342 2.81 25.24 3.06
N ALA A 343 3.63 24.25 3.44
CA ALA A 343 3.59 23.59 4.74
C ALA A 343 4.59 24.23 5.71
N THR A 344 4.23 24.29 6.99
CA THR A 344 5.16 24.52 8.10
C THR A 344 5.15 23.31 9.01
N PHE A 345 6.35 22.80 9.30
CA PHE A 345 6.60 21.73 10.26
C PHE A 345 7.19 22.33 11.52
N SER A 346 6.52 22.14 12.66
CA SER A 346 7.04 22.56 13.97
C SER A 346 7.55 21.35 14.73
N ILE A 347 8.82 21.41 15.13
CA ILE A 347 9.56 20.38 15.85
C ILE A 347 10.32 21.09 16.99
N PRO A 348 9.77 21.18 18.21
CA PRO A 348 10.34 22.02 19.27
C PRO A 348 11.81 21.73 19.63
N SER A 349 12.28 20.51 19.35
CA SER A 349 13.66 20.09 19.59
C SER A 349 14.60 20.28 18.40
N LEU A 350 14.17 20.95 17.32
CA LEU A 350 14.95 21.13 16.09
C LEU A 350 15.82 22.38 16.19
N PRO A 351 17.16 22.25 16.25
CA PRO A 351 18.04 23.41 16.33
C PRO A 351 18.07 24.20 15.02
N ALA A 352 18.13 25.52 15.11
CA ALA A 352 18.39 26.38 13.96
C ALA A 352 19.69 25.98 13.24
N GLY A 353 19.67 26.04 11.90
CA GLY A 353 20.82 25.66 11.07
C GLY A 353 20.92 24.16 10.78
N THR A 354 20.02 23.32 11.32
CA THR A 354 19.97 21.90 10.97
C THR A 354 19.69 21.73 9.48
N ILE A 355 20.51 20.93 8.79
CA ILE A 355 20.32 20.61 7.38
C ILE A 355 19.34 19.44 7.28
N ILE A 356 18.20 19.69 6.66
CA ILE A 356 17.15 18.73 6.38
C ILE A 356 17.28 18.31 4.92
N GLU A 357 17.44 17.03 4.67
CA GLU A 357 17.41 16.50 3.31
C GLU A 357 15.98 16.26 2.87
N VAL A 358 15.64 16.73 1.66
CA VAL A 358 14.42 16.33 0.98
C VAL A 358 14.78 15.18 0.04
N VAL A 359 14.44 13.98 0.48
CA VAL A 359 14.92 12.72 -0.07
C VAL A 359 14.38 12.53 -1.48
N ASP A 360 15.30 12.22 -2.40
CA ASP A 360 15.08 12.05 -3.85
C ASP A 360 14.77 13.34 -4.64
N GLU A 361 14.92 14.51 -4.03
CA GLU A 361 14.63 15.80 -4.68
C GLU A 361 15.86 16.68 -4.93
N SER A 362 17.06 16.16 -4.63
CA SER A 362 18.35 16.85 -4.84
C SER A 362 18.40 18.24 -4.21
N ARG A 363 17.72 18.43 -3.07
CA ARG A 363 17.67 19.69 -2.33
C ARG A 363 17.69 19.47 -0.83
N THR A 364 18.05 20.52 -0.10
CA THR A 364 18.03 20.56 1.36
C THR A 364 17.34 21.82 1.84
N ILE A 365 16.76 21.77 3.04
CA ILE A 365 16.20 22.91 3.75
C ILE A 365 17.05 23.17 4.99
N ILE A 366 17.34 24.44 5.29
CA ILE A 366 18.01 24.82 6.53
C ILE A 366 16.90 25.18 7.53
N ALA A 367 16.85 24.44 8.64
CA ALA A 367 15.87 24.66 9.69
C ALA A 367 16.04 26.03 10.35
N GLU A 368 14.92 26.66 10.69
CA GLU A 368 14.86 27.71 11.69
C GLU A 368 14.77 27.06 13.08
N GLU A 369 14.83 27.87 14.16
CA GLU A 369 14.71 27.33 15.51
C GLU A 369 13.32 26.74 15.70
N GLY A 370 13.25 25.42 15.89
CA GLY A 370 12.01 24.70 16.17
C GLY A 370 11.12 24.45 14.95
N GLU A 371 11.49 24.83 13.73
CA GLU A 371 10.64 24.65 12.55
C GLU A 371 11.36 24.68 11.20
N PHE A 372 10.66 24.22 10.16
CA PHE A 372 11.00 24.46 8.76
C PHE A 372 9.73 24.50 7.92
N SER A 373 9.82 25.04 6.70
CA SER A 373 8.71 25.07 5.76
C SER A 373 9.10 24.54 4.39
N ASP A 374 8.12 24.06 3.63
CA ASP A 374 8.30 23.58 2.26
C ASP A 374 7.05 23.82 1.41
N ASP A 375 7.23 23.91 0.09
CA ASP A 375 6.14 24.11 -0.87
C ASP A 375 5.65 22.76 -1.40
N PHE A 376 4.35 22.49 -1.26
CA PHE A 376 3.72 21.27 -1.75
C PHE A 376 2.82 21.57 -2.96
N PRO A 377 3.10 20.96 -4.13
CA PRO A 377 2.13 20.87 -5.21
C PRO A 377 0.86 20.11 -4.78
N ALA A 378 -0.16 20.15 -5.63
CA ALA A 378 -1.38 19.38 -5.44
C ALA A 378 -1.06 17.87 -5.34
N LEU A 379 -1.61 17.20 -4.32
CA LEU A 379 -1.47 15.76 -4.06
C LEU A 379 -0.03 15.25 -3.83
N ALA A 380 0.96 16.15 -3.84
CA ALA A 380 2.36 15.79 -3.75
C ALA A 380 2.76 15.36 -2.34
N GLU A 381 3.71 14.45 -2.28
CA GLU A 381 4.39 14.04 -1.08
C GLU A 381 5.86 14.51 -1.05
N HIS A 382 6.36 14.75 0.15
CA HIS A 382 7.78 14.97 0.43
C HIS A 382 8.25 14.03 1.54
N VAL A 383 9.50 13.59 1.44
CA VAL A 383 10.14 12.75 2.45
C VAL A 383 11.36 13.48 2.99
N TYR A 384 11.36 13.74 4.29
CA TYR A 384 12.44 14.47 4.95
C TYR A 384 13.28 13.52 5.79
N ARG A 385 14.60 13.68 5.70
CA ARG A 385 15.56 13.02 6.58
C ARG A 385 16.30 14.05 7.41
N ILE A 386 16.15 13.97 8.72
CA ILE A 386 16.77 14.88 9.70
C ILE A 386 17.74 14.09 10.56
N ARG A 387 19.03 14.41 10.41
CA ARG A 387 20.08 13.84 11.25
C ARG A 387 20.12 14.57 12.58
N LYS A 388 20.33 13.83 13.68
CA LYS A 388 20.81 14.47 14.90
C LYS A 388 22.20 15.03 14.61
N ASN A 389 22.39 16.33 14.77
CA ASN A 389 23.75 16.88 14.82
C ASN A 389 24.50 16.17 15.97
N PRO A 390 25.75 15.73 15.74
CA PRO A 390 26.56 15.08 16.77
C PRO A 390 26.82 15.99 17.97
#